data_AF-A0A920SDK6-F1
#
_entry.id   AF-A0A920SDK6-F1
#
_cell.length_a   1.000
_cell.length_b   1.000
_cell.length_c   1.000
_cell.angle_alpha   90.00
_cell.angle_beta   90.00
_cell.angle_gamma   90.00
#
_symmetry.space_group_name_H-M   'P 1'
#
loop_
_entity.id
_entity.type
_entity.pdbx_description
1 polymer ?
#
loop_
_entity_poly.entity_id
_entity_poly.type
_entity_poly.pdbx_seq_one_letter_code
_entity_poly.pdbx_strand_id
1 'polypeptide(L)'
;MFVNHESPQLQDPLVRKALAIAVDRDAMASGVADGHALPAGSMFPPGFLPCEDPSEYSYDPEEARNLLAQAGYEDADGDGIVENDGKPLELVLQTYPQQPLLPPMLEAYQAMLEDVVWQLISR
;
A
#
# COMPACT_ATOMS: atom_id res chain seq x y z
N MET A 1 0.49 4.65 -6.68
CA MET A 1 -0.94 4.42 -6.39
C MET A 1 -1.58 5.75 -6.04
N PHE A 2 -2.81 6.02 -6.49
CA PHE A 2 -3.60 7.14 -5.98
C PHE A 2 -4.62 6.60 -4.99
N VAL A 3 -4.85 7.34 -3.91
CA VAL A 3 -5.79 6.97 -2.85
C VAL A 3 -6.99 7.91 -2.86
N ASN A 4 -8.18 7.37 -2.63
CA ASN A 4 -9.40 8.16 -2.57
C ASN A 4 -9.63 8.67 -1.13
N HIS A 5 -9.50 9.97 -0.91
CA HIS A 5 -9.69 10.56 0.43
C HIS A 5 -11.17 10.62 0.87
N GLU A 6 -12.12 10.32 -0.01
CA GLU A 6 -13.54 10.19 0.35
C GLU A 6 -13.89 8.79 0.85
N SER A 7 -13.03 7.78 0.62
CA SER A 7 -13.21 6.44 1.19
C SER A 7 -13.07 6.52 2.72
N PRO A 8 -14.05 6.01 3.49
CA PRO A 8 -14.01 6.07 4.96
C PRO A 8 -12.71 5.52 5.55
N GLN A 9 -12.21 4.41 5.01
CA GLN A 9 -10.98 3.76 5.47
C GLN A 9 -9.73 4.62 5.20
N LEU A 10 -9.71 5.36 4.09
CA LEU A 10 -8.55 6.14 3.65
C LEU A 10 -8.59 7.61 4.12
N GLN A 11 -9.59 8.01 4.91
CA GLN A 11 -9.65 9.33 5.53
C GLN A 11 -8.59 9.51 6.62
N ASP A 12 -8.25 8.43 7.33
CA ASP A 12 -7.23 8.47 8.38
C ASP A 12 -5.80 8.55 7.77
N PRO A 13 -5.01 9.58 8.10
CA PRO A 13 -3.62 9.68 7.65
C PRO A 13 -2.73 8.52 8.10
N LEU A 14 -3.00 7.88 9.24
CA LEU A 14 -2.26 6.72 9.72
C LEU A 14 -2.47 5.52 8.80
N VAL A 15 -3.73 5.28 8.38
CA VAL A 15 -4.06 4.21 7.42
C VAL A 15 -3.39 4.46 6.07
N ARG A 16 -3.39 5.70 5.58
CA ARG A 16 -2.66 6.05 4.34
C ARG A 16 -1.14 5.87 4.47
N LYS A 17 -0.57 6.21 5.63
CA LYS A 17 0.87 6.02 5.87
C LYS A 17 1.23 4.55 5.98
N ALA A 18 0.43 3.75 6.70
CA ALA A 18 0.58 2.31 6.79
C ALA A 18 0.58 1.65 5.40
N LEU A 19 -0.39 2.01 4.55
CA LEU A 19 -0.45 1.54 3.17
C LEU A 19 0.80 1.91 2.35
N ALA A 20 1.35 3.11 2.57
CA ALA A 20 2.52 3.58 1.83
C ALA A 20 3.83 2.87 2.24
N ILE A 21 3.97 2.46 3.50
CA ILE A 21 5.16 1.75 4.00
C ILE A 21 5.02 0.22 3.97
N ALA A 22 3.82 -0.30 3.71
CA ALA A 22 3.57 -1.73 3.50
C ALA A 22 4.02 -2.26 2.13
N VAL A 23 4.40 -1.37 1.20
CA VAL A 23 4.79 -1.76 -0.17
C VAL A 23 6.31 -1.80 -0.30
N ASP A 24 6.84 -2.97 -0.64
CA ASP A 24 8.24 -3.14 -1.00
C ASP A 24 8.48 -2.71 -2.45
N ARG A 25 8.93 -1.46 -2.61
CA ARG A 25 9.19 -0.86 -3.93
C ARG A 25 10.45 -1.43 -4.58
N ASP A 26 11.40 -1.94 -3.80
CA ASP A 26 12.62 -2.55 -4.32
C ASP A 26 12.31 -3.94 -4.89
N ALA A 27 11.48 -4.73 -4.20
CA ALA A 27 10.96 -5.99 -4.71
C ALA A 27 10.10 -5.79 -5.96
N MET A 28 9.28 -4.73 -6.01
CA MET A 28 8.50 -4.39 -7.21
C MET A 28 9.41 -4.04 -8.40
N ALA A 29 10.42 -3.20 -8.19
CA ALA A 29 11.33 -2.77 -9.25
C ALA A 29 12.19 -3.92 -9.79
N SER A 30 12.68 -4.79 -8.91
CA SER A 30 13.51 -5.94 -9.28
C SER A 30 12.71 -7.13 -9.82
N GLY A 31 11.54 -7.41 -9.25
CA GLY A 31 10.70 -8.56 -9.59
C GLY A 31 9.73 -8.28 -10.75
N VAL A 32 8.77 -7.37 -10.54
CA VAL A 32 7.69 -7.14 -11.52
C VAL A 32 8.17 -6.37 -12.73
N ALA A 33 9.06 -5.40 -12.54
CA ALA A 33 9.64 -4.62 -13.62
C ALA A 33 10.93 -5.22 -14.20
N ASP A 34 11.35 -6.41 -13.77
CA ASP A 34 12.55 -7.12 -14.26
C ASP A 34 13.81 -6.25 -14.25
N GLY A 35 13.96 -5.40 -13.22
CA GLY A 35 15.09 -4.47 -13.07
C GLY A 35 15.09 -3.28 -14.05
N HIS A 36 14.06 -3.12 -14.88
CA HIS A 36 13.94 -2.01 -15.82
C HIS A 36 13.31 -0.74 -15.21
N ALA A 37 12.93 -0.77 -13.93
CA ALA A 37 12.43 0.38 -13.19
C ALA A 37 13.34 0.73 -12.01
N LEU A 38 13.32 2.01 -11.62
CA LEU A 38 13.90 2.45 -10.36
C LEU A 38 12.79 2.55 -9.30
N PRO A 39 13.05 2.17 -8.05
CA PRO A 39 12.12 2.34 -6.94
C PRO A 39 11.71 3.81 -6.79
N ALA A 40 10.40 4.07 -6.74
CA ALA A 40 9.88 5.42 -6.62
C ALA A 40 9.83 5.87 -5.15
N GLY A 41 10.68 6.81 -4.75
CA GLY A 41 10.66 7.36 -3.39
C GLY A 41 9.63 8.47 -3.16
N SER A 42 9.25 9.22 -4.19
CA SER A 42 8.32 10.35 -4.08
C SER A 42 7.46 10.48 -5.33
N MET A 43 6.53 11.45 -5.33
CA MET A 43 5.61 11.69 -6.45
C MET A 43 6.34 12.09 -7.74
N PHE A 44 7.51 12.74 -7.64
CA PHE A 44 8.30 13.19 -8.77
C PHE A 44 9.71 12.61 -8.71
N PRO A 45 10.34 12.34 -9.87
CA PRO A 45 11.72 11.88 -9.87
C PRO A 45 12.66 12.94 -9.26
N PRO A 46 13.79 12.51 -8.68
CA PRO A 46 14.80 13.42 -8.15
C PRO A 46 15.19 14.49 -9.18
N GLY A 47 15.20 15.76 -8.75
CA GLY A 47 15.60 16.89 -9.60
C GLY A 47 14.50 17.47 -10.48
N PHE A 48 13.27 16.94 -10.45
CA PHE A 48 12.14 17.53 -11.18
C PHE A 48 11.52 18.73 -10.45
N LEU A 49 11.20 18.55 -9.16
CA LEU A 49 10.71 19.60 -8.26
C LEU A 49 11.31 19.39 -6.86
N PRO A 50 11.35 20.43 -6.00
CA PRO A 50 11.60 20.22 -4.58
C PRO A 50 10.58 19.20 -4.05
N CYS A 51 11.10 18.08 -3.55
CA CYS A 51 10.30 17.01 -2.96
C CYS A 51 10.79 16.76 -1.54
N GLU A 52 9.87 16.32 -0.70
CA GLU A 52 10.19 15.87 0.66
C GLU A 52 11.08 14.63 0.64
N ASP A 53 11.75 14.39 1.76
CA ASP A 53 12.64 13.24 1.93
C ASP A 53 11.82 11.94 1.81
N PRO A 54 12.10 11.09 0.82
CA PRO A 54 11.34 9.86 0.60
C PRO A 54 11.56 8.81 1.69
N SER A 55 12.57 8.97 2.54
CA SER A 55 12.90 7.99 3.60
C SER A 55 11.76 7.78 4.60
N GLU A 56 10.87 8.76 4.79
CA GLU A 56 9.69 8.63 5.65
C GLU A 56 8.67 7.59 5.16
N TYR A 57 8.79 7.15 3.90
CA TYR A 57 7.92 6.17 3.25
C TYR A 57 8.65 4.88 2.86
N SER A 58 9.78 4.61 3.52
CA SER A 58 10.53 3.37 3.34
C SER A 58 9.68 2.15 3.72
N TYR A 59 9.98 1.00 3.11
CA TYR A 59 9.26 -0.24 3.39
C TYR A 59 9.50 -0.68 4.84
N ASP A 60 8.42 -0.75 5.62
CA ASP A 60 8.40 -1.20 7.01
C ASP A 60 7.01 -1.81 7.34
N PRO A 61 6.83 -3.12 7.10
CA PRO A 61 5.54 -3.79 7.33
C PRO A 61 5.19 -3.92 8.82
N GLU A 62 6.18 -3.90 9.72
CA GLU A 62 5.91 -3.92 11.17
C GLU A 62 5.35 -2.58 11.64
N GLU A 63 5.95 -1.48 11.20
CA GLU A 63 5.42 -0.15 11.51
C GLU A 63 4.07 0.08 10.81
N ALA A 64 3.83 -0.50 9.64
CA ALA A 64 2.51 -0.46 9.00
C ALA A 64 1.42 -1.07 9.91
N ARG A 65 1.68 -2.26 10.48
CA ARG A 65 0.78 -2.90 11.45
C ARG A 65 0.57 -2.04 12.70
N ASN A 66 1.64 -1.43 13.21
CA ASN A 66 1.58 -0.55 14.38
C ASN A 66 0.71 0.71 14.11
N LEU A 67 0.84 1.31 12.93
CA LEU A 67 0.03 2.46 12.53
C LEU A 67 -1.46 2.09 12.37
N LEU A 68 -1.76 0.89 11.86
CA LEU A 68 -3.13 0.37 11.82
C LEU A 68 -3.72 0.19 13.22
N ALA A 69 -2.95 -0.39 14.15
CA ALA A 69 -3.37 -0.53 15.54
C ALA A 69 -3.65 0.84 16.20
N GLN A 70 -2.80 1.85 15.94
CA GLN A 70 -3.02 3.22 16.41
C GLN A 70 -4.27 3.88 15.80
N ALA A 71 -4.65 3.48 14.58
CA ALA A 71 -5.89 3.89 13.91
C ALA A 71 -7.13 3.09 14.38
N GLY A 72 -6.97 2.21 15.37
CA GLY A 72 -8.06 1.41 15.94
C GLY A 72 -8.40 0.14 15.17
N TYR A 73 -7.48 -0.35 14.33
CA TYR A 73 -7.63 -1.61 13.63
C TYR A 73 -6.97 -2.76 14.40
N GLU A 74 -7.71 -3.82 14.67
CA GLU A 74 -7.22 -5.05 15.32
C GLU A 74 -7.80 -6.28 14.63
N ASP A 75 -7.03 -7.37 14.56
CA ASP A 75 -7.53 -8.67 14.08
C ASP A 75 -8.22 -9.37 15.26
N ALA A 76 -9.55 -9.24 15.31
CA ALA A 76 -10.37 -9.68 16.44
C ALA A 76 -10.79 -11.14 16.34
N ASP A 77 -10.83 -11.71 15.13
CA ASP A 77 -11.29 -13.09 14.89
C ASP A 77 -10.18 -14.07 14.49
N GLY A 78 -8.96 -13.56 14.27
CA GLY A 78 -7.76 -14.34 13.98
C GLY A 78 -7.70 -14.84 12.55
N ASP A 79 -8.46 -14.24 11.62
CA ASP A 79 -8.46 -14.62 10.21
C ASP A 79 -7.32 -13.98 9.40
N GLY A 80 -6.56 -13.06 10.02
CA GLY A 80 -5.44 -12.37 9.42
C GLY A 80 -5.82 -11.06 8.72
N ILE A 81 -7.06 -10.60 8.81
CA ILE A 81 -7.52 -9.28 8.39
C ILE A 81 -7.77 -8.45 9.66
N VAL A 82 -7.60 -7.14 9.59
CA VAL A 82 -7.91 -6.26 10.72
C VAL A 82 -9.28 -5.61 10.58
N GLU A 83 -9.97 -5.45 11.70
CA GLU A 83 -11.26 -4.80 11.82
C GLU A 83 -11.19 -3.48 12.58
N ASN A 84 -12.07 -2.55 12.21
CA ASN A 84 -12.39 -1.37 13.02
C ASN A 84 -13.91 -1.31 13.19
N ASP A 85 -14.38 -1.24 14.43
CA ASP A 85 -15.80 -1.34 14.79
C ASP A 85 -16.50 -2.58 14.19
N GLY A 86 -15.78 -3.72 14.15
CA GLY A 86 -16.27 -4.99 13.61
C GLY A 86 -16.45 -5.02 12.09
N LYS A 87 -15.86 -4.05 11.37
CA LYS A 87 -15.83 -4.04 9.90
C LYS A 87 -14.41 -4.30 9.41
N PRO A 88 -14.21 -5.25 8.49
CA PRO A 88 -12.89 -5.56 7.95
C PRO A 88 -12.33 -4.37 7.17
N LEU A 89 -11.00 -4.25 7.21
CA LEU A 89 -10.25 -3.27 6.42
C LEU A 89 -10.17 -3.71 4.96
N GLU A 90 -11.25 -3.45 4.24
CA GLU A 90 -11.35 -3.70 2.81
C GLU A 90 -10.99 -2.45 2.01
N LEU A 91 -10.02 -2.61 1.10
CA LEU A 91 -9.67 -1.59 0.12
C LEU A 91 -9.93 -2.10 -1.31
N VAL A 92 -10.40 -1.21 -2.18
CA VAL A 92 -10.58 -1.52 -3.60
C VAL A 92 -9.38 -0.98 -4.37
N LEU A 93 -8.63 -1.88 -5.00
CA LEU A 93 -7.58 -1.49 -5.94
C LEU A 93 -8.10 -1.63 -7.37
N GLN A 94 -8.24 -0.49 -8.04
CA GLN A 94 -8.75 -0.42 -9.40
C GLN A 94 -7.61 -0.24 -10.39
N THR A 95 -7.61 -1.06 -11.45
CA THR A 95 -6.62 -0.96 -12.53
C THR A 95 -7.28 -1.08 -13.90
N TYR A 96 -6.47 -1.08 -14.97
CA TYR A 96 -6.95 -1.24 -16.33
C TYR A 96 -5.96 -2.09 -17.16
N PRO A 97 -6.45 -3.08 -17.92
CA PRO A 97 -5.60 -4.12 -18.52
C PRO A 97 -4.84 -3.65 -19.77
N GLN A 98 -5.13 -2.46 -20.31
CA GLN A 98 -4.52 -1.97 -21.55
C GLN A 98 -3.01 -1.66 -21.40
N GLN A 99 -2.52 -1.50 -20.17
CA GLN A 99 -1.09 -1.40 -19.88
C GLN A 99 -0.58 -2.73 -19.34
N PRO A 100 0.26 -3.48 -20.09
CA PRO A 100 0.65 -4.85 -19.75
C PRO A 100 1.32 -5.02 -18.39
N LEU A 101 1.99 -3.98 -17.87
CA LEU A 101 2.66 -4.03 -16.58
C LEU A 101 1.68 -3.86 -15.39
N LEU A 102 0.50 -3.28 -15.60
CA LEU A 102 -0.41 -2.98 -14.49
C LEU A 102 -1.07 -4.21 -13.85
N PRO A 103 -1.52 -5.25 -14.59
CA PRO A 103 -2.04 -6.46 -13.97
C PRO A 103 -1.03 -7.20 -13.06
N PRO A 104 0.21 -7.51 -13.48
CA PRO A 104 1.16 -8.17 -12.57
C PRO A 104 1.59 -7.26 -11.41
N MET A 105 1.60 -5.94 -11.60
CA MET A 105 1.80 -5.00 -10.49
C MET A 105 0.64 -5.07 -9.48
N LEU A 106 -0.62 -5.18 -9.95
CA LEU A 106 -1.80 -5.32 -9.10
C LEU A 106 -1.68 -6.56 -8.21
N GLU A 107 -1.34 -7.70 -8.80
CA GLU A 107 -1.17 -8.98 -8.09
C GLU A 107 -0.06 -8.88 -7.03
N ALA A 108 1.06 -8.24 -7.38
CA ALA A 108 2.15 -8.03 -6.43
C ALA A 108 1.76 -7.09 -5.28
N TYR A 109 1.01 -6.02 -5.55
CA TYR A 109 0.44 -5.16 -4.50
C TYR A 109 -0.50 -5.94 -3.59
N GLN A 110 -1.36 -6.81 -4.14
CA GLN A 110 -2.26 -7.65 -3.33
C GLN A 110 -1.45 -8.52 -2.38
N ALA A 111 -0.47 -9.26 -2.89
CA ALA A 111 0.34 -10.15 -2.07
C ALA A 111 1.08 -9.42 -0.94
N MET A 112 1.72 -8.28 -1.25
CA MET A 112 2.46 -7.50 -0.24
C MET A 112 1.56 -6.92 0.85
N LEU A 113 0.32 -6.57 0.52
CA LEU A 113 -0.62 -5.98 1.47
C LEU A 113 -1.35 -7.04 2.29
N GLU A 114 -1.62 -8.23 1.74
CA GLU A 114 -2.13 -9.37 2.50
C GLU A 114 -1.15 -9.76 3.64
N ASP A 115 0.16 -9.65 3.43
CA ASP A 115 1.19 -9.85 4.47
C ASP A 115 1.14 -8.81 5.61
N VAL A 116 0.44 -7.70 5.41
CA VAL A 116 0.26 -6.60 6.37
C VAL A 116 -1.21 -6.51 6.81
N VAL A 117 -1.92 -7.64 6.80
CA VAL A 117 -3.30 -7.81 7.31
C VAL A 117 -4.39 -7.01 6.57
N TRP A 118 -4.15 -6.64 5.31
CA TRP A 118 -5.13 -5.97 4.47
C TRP A 118 -5.91 -6.94 3.60
N GLN A 119 -7.20 -6.68 3.40
CA GLN A 119 -7.97 -7.35 2.37
C GLN A 119 -8.15 -6.44 1.15
N LEU A 120 -7.54 -6.82 0.02
CA LEU A 120 -7.59 -6.03 -1.20
C LEU A 120 -8.50 -6.64 -2.26
N ILE A 121 -9.59 -5.94 -2.59
CA ILE A 121 -10.53 -6.34 -3.63
C ILE A 121 -10.09 -5.70 -4.95
N SER A 122 -9.49 -6.50 -5.83
CA SER A 122 -9.17 -6.09 -7.21
C SER A 122 -10.42 -5.92 -8.06
N ARG A 123 -10.51 -4.81 -8.80
CA ARG A 123 -11.55 -4.56 -9.82
C ARG A 123 -11.01 -4.00 -11.12
#